data_AF-A0A485KF17-F1
#
_entry.id   AF-A0A485KF17-F1
#
_cell.length_a   1.000
_cell.length_b   1.000
_cell.length_c   1.000
_cell.angle_alpha   90.00
_cell.angle_beta   90.00
_cell.angle_gamma   90.00
#
_symmetry.space_group_name_H-M   'P 1'
#
loop_
_entity.id
_entity.type
_entity.pdbx_description
1 polymer ?
#
loop_
_entity_poly.entity_id
_entity_poly.type
_entity_poly.pdbx_seq_one_letter_code
_entity_poly.pdbx_strand_id
1 'polypeptide(L)'
;MDSEMDDVALIMAGLVTFHWRRLEYLFDLKLWILRSDLCIPPALSSTQVMSRSLSSGKRHLLDENVHLILKHLGAGLGVLYALLAIVGSVSYFHLSSVNMANDMFWANYNMTGTHVFIADWLNEQLILGVSNMTFAMDIDEINQNGPFDQTSANVQSAGNFGALMQYSQLNTIEATISGLRSTDAAAVPWIFTQYCFLDFGQQWELANSATRLQRCKSNMTSNGAVFMESILRNINFHHFYEAVGRSFDVAITNELRQSSAGLKWLGMVSNPMKAPLADEWQNFKRIGLVNTYTVTNMYGSEYPFTLQYGNSSFRQAKQSTHKMYWGFANDLAALTQNGSGITGLSLIRIRNDAEYYASHSSCQ
;
A
#
# COMPACT_ATOMS: atom_id res chain seq x y z
N MET A 1 -43.11 -44.16 45.69
CA MET A 1 -42.36 -43.23 44.82
C MET A 1 -40.91 -43.42 45.22
N ASP A 2 -40.31 -44.47 44.68
CA ASP A 2 -38.91 -44.82 44.94
C ASP A 2 -38.15 -44.37 43.69
N SER A 3 -37.43 -43.26 43.83
CA SER A 3 -36.59 -42.69 42.79
C SER A 3 -35.30 -43.50 42.74
N GLU A 4 -35.27 -44.59 41.97
CA GLU A 4 -34.02 -45.15 41.47
C GLU A 4 -33.30 -44.05 40.69
N MET A 5 -32.10 -43.69 41.13
CA MET A 5 -31.31 -42.63 40.52
C MET A 5 -30.73 -43.17 39.21
N ASP A 6 -31.04 -42.52 38.09
CA ASP A 6 -30.63 -42.93 36.73
C ASP A 6 -29.09 -42.96 36.60
N ASP A 7 -28.54 -44.03 36.00
CA ASP A 7 -27.11 -44.24 35.76
C ASP A 7 -26.46 -43.05 35.02
N VAL A 8 -27.24 -42.41 34.13
CA VAL A 8 -26.80 -41.23 33.39
C VAL A 8 -26.59 -40.03 34.33
N ALA A 9 -27.43 -39.87 35.35
CA ALA A 9 -27.31 -38.79 36.33
C ALA A 9 -26.08 -38.96 37.23
N LEU A 10 -25.72 -40.21 37.56
CA LEU A 10 -24.49 -40.52 38.30
C LEU A 10 -23.23 -40.14 37.51
N ILE A 11 -23.16 -40.52 36.22
CA ILE A 11 -22.02 -40.17 35.35
C ILE A 11 -21.90 -38.65 35.21
N MET A 12 -23.01 -37.93 35.00
CA MET A 12 -23.02 -36.46 34.90
C MET A 12 -22.63 -35.78 36.22
N ALA A 13 -22.90 -36.40 37.37
CA ALA A 13 -22.43 -35.93 38.67
C ALA A 13 -20.93 -36.20 38.90
N GLY A 14 -20.28 -37.00 38.04
CA GLY A 14 -18.89 -37.42 38.14
C GLY A 14 -18.71 -38.73 38.92
N LEU A 15 -19.76 -39.54 39.06
CA LEU A 15 -19.74 -40.82 39.78
C LEU A 15 -19.88 -41.94 38.75
N VAL A 16 -18.86 -42.79 38.65
CA VAL A 16 -18.86 -43.93 37.72
C VAL A 16 -18.99 -45.21 38.53
N THR A 17 -20.09 -45.92 38.33
CA THR A 17 -20.30 -47.26 38.89
C THR A 17 -19.75 -48.31 37.92
N PHE A 18 -19.01 -49.28 38.43
CA PHE A 18 -18.57 -50.43 37.64
C PHE A 18 -18.50 -51.70 38.49
N HIS A 19 -18.76 -52.84 37.87
CA HIS A 19 -18.79 -54.13 38.54
C HIS A 19 -17.47 -54.87 38.27
N TRP A 20 -16.72 -55.21 39.32
CA TRP A 20 -15.49 -56.00 39.19
C TRP A 20 -15.49 -57.15 40.20
N ARG A 21 -15.56 -58.38 39.70
CA ARG A 21 -15.87 -59.58 40.52
C ARG A 21 -17.21 -59.32 41.23
N ARG A 22 -17.64 -60.13 42.19
CA ARG A 22 -19.01 -60.02 42.76
C ARG A 22 -19.22 -58.77 43.66
N LEU A 23 -18.53 -57.66 43.38
CA LEU A 23 -18.57 -56.42 44.14
C LEU A 23 -18.79 -55.24 43.18
N GLU A 24 -19.63 -54.31 43.62
CA GLU A 24 -19.93 -53.08 42.92
C GLU A 24 -19.06 -51.94 43.48
N TYR A 25 -18.39 -51.22 42.59
CA TYR A 25 -17.49 -50.13 42.93
C TYR A 25 -18.05 -48.82 42.40
N LEU A 26 -17.92 -47.76 43.20
CA LEU A 26 -18.28 -46.40 42.83
C LEU A 26 -17.02 -45.52 42.85
N PHE A 27 -16.70 -44.95 41.69
CA PHE A 27 -15.54 -44.10 41.48
C PHE A 27 -15.96 -42.64 41.31
N ASP A 28 -15.51 -41.77 42.21
CA ASP A 28 -15.74 -40.33 42.14
C ASP A 28 -14.60 -39.67 41.34
N LEU A 29 -14.91 -39.21 40.12
CA LEU A 29 -13.98 -38.54 39.20
C LEU A 29 -13.48 -37.19 39.74
N LYS A 30 -14.27 -36.50 40.59
CA LYS A 30 -13.90 -35.18 41.11
C LYS A 30 -12.94 -35.30 42.29
N LEU A 31 -13.15 -36.30 43.14
CA LEU A 31 -12.31 -36.55 44.31
C LEU A 31 -11.19 -37.57 44.07
N TRP A 32 -11.24 -38.33 42.96
CA TRP A 32 -10.32 -39.42 42.64
C TRP A 32 -10.27 -40.50 43.73
N ILE A 33 -11.44 -40.86 44.28
CA ILE A 33 -11.58 -41.85 45.35
C ILE A 33 -12.48 -43.00 44.88
N LEU A 34 -12.04 -44.23 45.14
CA LEU A 34 -12.79 -45.46 44.89
C LEU A 34 -13.46 -45.94 46.19
N ARG A 35 -14.78 -46.14 46.18
CA ARG A 35 -15.52 -46.75 47.29
C ARG A 35 -16.07 -48.12 46.88
N SER A 36 -16.00 -49.09 47.79
CA SER A 36 -16.63 -50.40 47.68
C SER A 36 -17.74 -50.49 48.71
N ASP A 37 -19.00 -50.62 48.29
CA ASP A 37 -20.11 -50.70 49.25
C ASP A 37 -20.25 -52.13 49.81
N LEU A 38 -20.16 -52.27 51.13
CA LEU A 38 -20.63 -53.45 51.84
C LEU A 38 -22.17 -53.36 51.92
N CYS A 39 -22.83 -54.32 51.26
CA CYS A 39 -24.27 -54.62 51.25
C CYS A 39 -25.14 -53.91 52.31
N ILE A 40 -26.15 -53.16 51.84
CA ILE A 40 -27.27 -52.65 52.63
C ILE A 40 -28.31 -53.76 52.80
N PRO A 41 -28.71 -54.21 54.01
CA PRO A 41 -29.86 -55.09 54.17
C PRO A 41 -31.19 -54.29 54.14
N PRO A 42 -32.29 -54.86 53.61
CA PRO A 42 -33.55 -54.15 53.48
C PRO A 42 -34.37 -54.17 54.78
N ALA A 43 -35.14 -53.09 54.96
CA ALA A 43 -36.22 -52.86 55.93
C ALA A 43 -35.84 -52.75 57.42
N LEU A 44 -35.96 -51.53 57.97
CA LEU A 44 -36.92 -51.29 59.06
C LEU A 44 -37.24 -49.79 59.17
N SER A 45 -38.52 -49.46 59.04
CA SER A 45 -39.09 -48.20 59.51
C SER A 45 -38.96 -48.12 61.02
N SER A 46 -38.28 -47.09 61.55
CA SER A 46 -38.65 -46.39 62.78
C SER A 46 -37.54 -45.41 63.12
N THR A 47 -37.93 -44.16 63.29
CA THR A 47 -37.16 -43.10 63.95
C THR A 47 -36.48 -43.61 65.22
N GLN A 48 -35.15 -43.71 65.21
CA GLN A 48 -34.32 -43.54 66.40
C GLN A 48 -33.02 -42.85 66.01
N VAL A 49 -32.90 -41.59 66.42
CA VAL A 49 -31.60 -40.97 66.66
C VAL A 49 -30.94 -41.75 67.80
N MET A 50 -30.21 -42.80 67.45
CA MET A 50 -29.24 -43.42 68.35
C MET A 50 -27.86 -43.12 67.80
N SER A 51 -27.15 -42.26 68.54
CA SER A 51 -25.69 -42.18 68.52
C SER A 51 -25.11 -43.53 68.91
N ARG A 52 -25.03 -44.46 67.96
CA ARG A 52 -24.19 -45.65 68.12
C ARG A 52 -22.79 -45.29 67.68
N SER A 53 -21.94 -45.01 68.68
CA SER A 53 -20.50 -45.16 68.56
C SER A 53 -20.20 -46.62 68.22
N LEU A 54 -20.17 -46.93 66.93
CA LEU A 54 -19.70 -48.23 66.47
C LEU A 54 -18.18 -48.15 66.43
N SER A 55 -17.60 -48.78 67.45
CA SER A 55 -16.25 -49.33 67.54
C SER A 55 -15.41 -49.17 66.28
N SER A 56 -14.25 -48.54 66.47
CA SER A 56 -13.07 -48.59 65.61
C SER A 56 -12.81 -50.02 65.13
N GLY A 57 -13.41 -50.36 63.99
CA GLY A 57 -13.10 -51.54 63.21
C GLY A 57 -11.81 -51.23 62.47
N LYS A 58 -10.75 -51.95 62.83
CA LYS A 58 -9.42 -51.90 62.20
C LYS A 58 -9.55 -51.87 60.67
N ARG A 59 -9.50 -50.67 60.08
CA ARG A 59 -9.21 -50.49 58.66
C ARG A 59 -7.82 -51.06 58.44
N HIS A 60 -7.69 -51.92 57.45
CA HIS A 60 -6.46 -52.59 57.06
C HIS A 60 -5.25 -51.63 57.09
N LEU A 61 -4.34 -51.84 58.04
CA LEU A 61 -3.03 -51.19 58.18
C LEU A 61 -2.02 -51.72 57.14
N LEU A 62 -2.46 -51.89 55.88
CA LEU A 62 -1.62 -52.37 54.77
C LEU A 62 -1.64 -51.45 53.55
N ASP A 63 -2.38 -50.33 53.58
CA ASP A 63 -2.55 -49.48 52.40
C ASP A 63 -2.07 -48.03 52.58
N GLU A 64 -1.71 -47.60 53.79
CA GLU A 64 -1.28 -46.21 54.02
C GLU A 64 0.11 -45.94 53.41
N ASN A 65 1.04 -46.89 53.56
CA ASN A 65 2.40 -46.78 53.01
C ASN A 65 2.42 -46.90 51.47
N VAL A 66 1.60 -47.78 50.90
CA VAL A 66 1.49 -47.94 49.43
C VAL A 66 0.87 -46.70 48.81
N HIS A 67 -0.17 -46.14 49.44
CA HIS A 67 -0.82 -44.92 49.00
C HIS A 67 0.10 -43.69 49.15
N LEU A 68 0.95 -43.65 50.18
CA LEU A 68 1.99 -42.63 50.34
C LEU A 68 3.06 -42.74 49.25
N ILE A 69 3.54 -43.95 48.95
CA ILE A 69 4.51 -44.21 47.89
C ILE A 69 3.93 -43.85 46.52
N LEU A 70 2.67 -44.22 46.24
CA LEU A 70 1.98 -43.84 45.00
C LEU A 70 1.82 -42.33 44.87
N LYS A 71 1.53 -41.62 45.98
CA LYS A 71 1.46 -40.15 46.00
C LYS A 71 2.82 -39.52 45.71
N HIS A 72 3.89 -40.01 46.32
CA HIS A 72 5.24 -39.52 46.06
C HIS A 72 5.71 -39.84 44.63
N LEU A 73 5.39 -41.03 44.10
CA LEU A 73 5.69 -41.42 42.73
C LEU A 73 4.91 -40.55 41.73
N GLY A 74 3.61 -40.34 41.97
CA GLY A 74 2.77 -39.46 41.15
C GLY A 74 3.24 -38.01 41.17
N ALA A 75 3.64 -37.50 42.34
CA ALA A 75 4.25 -36.18 42.46
C ALA A 75 5.58 -36.09 41.70
N GLY A 76 6.44 -37.11 41.80
CA GLY A 76 7.70 -37.19 41.08
C GLY A 76 7.52 -37.22 39.55
N LEU A 77 6.56 -38.01 39.06
CA LEU A 77 6.20 -38.05 37.64
C LEU A 77 5.63 -36.71 37.16
N GLY A 78 4.82 -36.04 37.98
CA GLY A 78 4.30 -34.69 37.67
C GLY A 78 5.41 -33.64 37.57
N VAL A 79 6.38 -33.67 38.49
CA VAL A 79 7.56 -32.78 38.45
C VAL A 79 8.41 -33.08 37.22
N LEU A 80 8.68 -34.37 36.92
CA LEU A 80 9.44 -34.77 35.74
C LEU A 80 8.77 -34.32 34.44
N TYR A 81 7.44 -34.51 34.33
CA TYR A 81 6.65 -34.02 33.20
C TYR A 81 6.78 -32.50 33.04
N ALA A 82 6.62 -31.74 34.12
CA ALA A 82 6.76 -30.28 34.10
C ALA A 82 8.17 -29.86 33.65
N LEU A 83 9.22 -30.51 34.16
CA LEU A 83 10.60 -30.24 33.75
C LEU A 83 10.83 -30.54 32.27
N LEU A 84 10.39 -31.71 31.78
CA LEU A 84 10.51 -32.07 30.37
C LEU A 84 9.71 -31.14 29.46
N ALA A 85 8.52 -30.71 29.89
CA ALA A 85 7.71 -29.74 29.15
C ALA A 85 8.39 -28.36 29.07
N ILE A 86 9.00 -27.89 30.17
CA ILE A 86 9.77 -26.63 30.20
C ILE A 86 10.99 -26.75 29.28
N VAL A 87 11.78 -27.82 29.41
CA VAL A 87 12.96 -28.05 28.56
C VAL A 87 12.55 -28.12 27.08
N GLY A 88 11.51 -28.89 26.75
CA GLY A 88 10.99 -28.97 25.39
C GLY A 88 10.52 -27.63 24.84
N SER A 89 9.84 -26.82 25.66
CA SER A 89 9.40 -25.47 25.28
C SER A 89 10.59 -24.53 25.03
N VAL A 90 11.59 -24.55 25.91
CA VAL A 90 12.82 -23.74 25.75
C VAL A 90 13.60 -24.17 24.50
N SER A 91 13.75 -25.48 24.28
CA SER A 91 14.40 -26.02 23.07
C SER A 91 13.65 -25.63 21.79
N TYR A 92 12.31 -25.66 21.82
CA TYR A 92 11.49 -25.21 20.70
C TYR A 92 11.72 -23.73 20.39
N PHE A 93 11.65 -22.85 21.41
CA PHE A 93 11.91 -21.42 21.23
C PHE A 93 13.33 -21.14 20.72
N HIS A 94 14.32 -21.91 21.18
CA HIS A 94 15.69 -21.76 20.72
C HIS A 94 15.80 -22.10 19.22
N LEU A 95 15.21 -23.21 18.79
CA LEU A 95 15.21 -23.62 17.38
C LEU A 95 14.38 -22.68 16.49
N SER A 96 13.20 -22.26 16.97
CA SER A 96 12.30 -21.40 16.20
C SER A 96 12.76 -19.95 16.14
N SER A 97 13.69 -19.53 17.00
CA SER A 97 14.17 -18.15 17.08
C SER A 97 14.70 -17.59 15.75
N VAL A 98 15.35 -18.43 14.93
CA VAL A 98 15.91 -18.02 13.62
C VAL A 98 14.79 -17.73 12.63
N ASN A 99 13.77 -18.59 12.58
CA ASN A 99 12.64 -18.42 11.67
C ASN A 99 11.71 -17.31 12.16
N MET A 100 11.49 -17.21 13.47
CA MET A 100 10.61 -16.20 14.08
C MET A 100 11.33 -14.88 14.39
N ALA A 101 12.52 -14.66 13.82
CA ALA A 101 13.29 -13.43 14.02
C ALA A 101 12.63 -12.21 13.34
N ASN A 102 11.72 -12.43 12.38
CA ASN A 102 10.97 -11.41 11.67
C ASN A 102 9.55 -11.89 11.36
N ASP A 103 8.66 -10.94 11.07
CA ASP A 103 7.23 -11.19 10.84
C ASP A 103 6.95 -12.01 9.56
N MET A 104 7.92 -12.08 8.63
CA MET A 104 7.80 -12.88 7.41
C MET A 104 8.07 -14.37 7.65
N PHE A 105 8.56 -14.75 8.83
CA PHE A 105 9.05 -16.09 9.14
C PHE A 105 10.21 -16.54 8.23
N TRP A 106 11.02 -15.59 7.74
CA TRP A 106 12.12 -15.87 6.82
C TRP A 106 13.45 -15.95 7.58
N ALA A 107 13.98 -17.16 7.72
CA ALA A 107 15.27 -17.41 8.36
C ALA A 107 16.39 -16.48 7.85
N ASN A 108 17.09 -15.83 8.77
CA ASN A 108 18.25 -14.98 8.49
C ASN A 108 18.00 -13.78 7.56
N TYR A 109 16.73 -13.42 7.28
CA TYR A 109 16.44 -12.25 6.48
C TYR A 109 16.95 -10.98 7.18
N ASN A 110 17.72 -10.18 6.46
CA ASN A 110 18.20 -8.90 6.94
C ASN A 110 17.99 -7.79 5.90
N MET A 111 17.92 -6.55 6.39
CA MET A 111 17.66 -5.39 5.54
C MET A 111 18.91 -4.94 4.75
N THR A 112 20.11 -5.30 5.19
CA THR A 112 21.37 -4.85 4.57
C THR A 112 21.94 -5.83 3.56
N GLY A 113 21.58 -7.10 3.65
CA GLY A 113 22.01 -8.18 2.76
C GLY A 113 20.87 -8.69 1.90
N THR A 114 19.93 -9.46 2.48
CA THR A 114 18.84 -10.12 1.75
C THR A 114 17.96 -9.13 1.01
N HIS A 115 17.50 -8.08 1.70
CA HIS A 115 16.68 -7.04 1.07
C HIS A 115 17.44 -6.33 -0.06
N VAL A 116 18.69 -5.90 0.19
CA VAL A 116 19.48 -5.17 -0.82
C VAL A 116 19.79 -6.05 -2.02
N PHE A 117 20.15 -7.32 -1.81
CA PHE A 117 20.34 -8.30 -2.89
C PHE A 117 19.10 -8.41 -3.76
N ILE A 118 17.93 -8.65 -3.16
CA ILE A 118 16.68 -8.80 -3.92
C ILE A 118 16.31 -7.49 -4.61
N ALA A 119 16.45 -6.36 -3.91
CA ALA A 119 16.05 -5.05 -4.40
C ALA A 119 16.94 -4.55 -5.56
N ASP A 120 18.25 -4.75 -5.47
CA ASP A 120 19.19 -4.38 -6.55
C ASP A 120 18.91 -5.21 -7.81
N TRP A 121 18.72 -6.51 -7.66
CA TRP A 121 18.36 -7.39 -8.78
C TRP A 121 17.03 -6.99 -9.42
N LEU A 122 15.99 -6.75 -8.61
CA LEU A 122 14.69 -6.31 -9.13
C LEU A 122 14.79 -4.96 -9.84
N ASN A 123 15.55 -4.01 -9.31
CA ASN A 123 15.78 -2.72 -9.97
C ASN A 123 16.51 -2.89 -11.32
N GLU A 124 17.46 -3.83 -11.41
CA GLU A 124 18.11 -4.17 -12.68
C GLU A 124 17.10 -4.74 -13.69
N GLN A 125 16.31 -5.74 -13.28
CA GLN A 125 15.29 -6.35 -14.15
C GLN A 125 14.26 -5.33 -14.64
N LEU A 126 13.86 -4.39 -13.79
CA LEU A 126 12.93 -3.31 -14.14
C LEU A 126 13.51 -2.34 -15.18
N ILE A 127 14.81 -2.03 -15.11
CA ILE A 127 15.49 -1.21 -16.12
C ILE A 127 15.60 -1.97 -17.45
N LEU A 128 15.79 -3.29 -17.40
CA LEU A 128 15.81 -4.17 -18.58
C LEU A 128 14.41 -4.40 -19.19
N GLY A 129 13.35 -3.86 -18.57
CA GLY A 129 11.98 -3.95 -19.08
C GLY A 129 11.30 -5.29 -18.83
N VAL A 130 11.83 -6.10 -17.91
CA VAL A 130 11.20 -7.36 -17.50
C VAL A 130 10.01 -7.03 -16.59
N SER A 131 8.80 -7.27 -17.09
CA SER A 131 7.55 -6.93 -16.39
C SER A 131 6.84 -8.13 -15.76
N ASN A 132 7.18 -9.35 -16.19
CA ASN A 132 6.63 -10.58 -15.65
C ASN A 132 7.65 -11.70 -15.75
N MET A 133 8.01 -12.28 -14.60
CA MET A 133 8.86 -13.45 -14.55
C MET A 133 8.53 -14.31 -13.34
N THR A 134 8.77 -15.61 -13.47
CA THR A 134 8.69 -16.57 -12.37
C THR A 134 10.00 -17.33 -12.37
N PHE A 135 10.68 -17.34 -11.23
CA PHE A 135 11.97 -17.98 -11.07
C PHE A 135 12.08 -18.49 -9.62
N ALA A 136 12.95 -19.48 -9.42
CA ALA A 136 13.28 -19.93 -8.08
C ALA A 136 14.43 -19.07 -7.52
N MET A 137 14.38 -18.74 -6.24
CA MET A 137 15.37 -17.86 -5.60
C MET A 137 16.73 -18.53 -5.34
N ASP A 138 16.93 -19.77 -5.79
CA ASP A 138 18.14 -20.58 -5.60
C ASP A 138 18.89 -20.87 -6.91
N ILE A 139 18.54 -20.18 -8.00
CA ILE A 139 19.21 -20.32 -9.29
C ILE A 139 20.48 -19.46 -9.37
N ASP A 140 21.46 -19.90 -10.16
CA ASP A 140 22.74 -19.19 -10.26
C ASP A 140 22.63 -17.85 -11.00
N GLU A 141 21.63 -17.67 -11.86
CA GLU A 141 21.46 -16.47 -12.69
C GLU A 141 21.10 -15.21 -11.89
N ILE A 142 20.61 -15.34 -10.65
CA ILE A 142 20.30 -14.18 -9.80
C ILE A 142 21.47 -13.78 -8.89
N ASN A 143 22.58 -14.54 -8.91
CA ASN A 143 23.73 -14.26 -8.08
C ASN A 143 24.36 -12.92 -8.48
N GLN A 144 24.51 -12.05 -7.48
CA GLN A 144 25.12 -10.74 -7.64
C GLN A 144 26.39 -10.65 -6.80
N ASN A 145 27.38 -9.94 -7.32
CA ASN A 145 28.55 -9.55 -6.55
C ASN A 145 28.23 -8.27 -5.79
N GLY A 146 28.36 -8.29 -4.46
CA GLY A 146 28.10 -7.11 -3.64
C GLY A 146 28.41 -7.33 -2.17
N PRO A 147 28.57 -6.24 -1.40
CA PRO A 147 28.88 -6.31 0.02
C PRO A 147 27.60 -6.55 0.85
N PHE A 148 26.99 -7.72 0.69
CA PHE A 148 25.71 -8.11 1.33
C PHE A 148 25.87 -8.56 2.80
N ASP A 149 27.07 -8.43 3.36
CA ASP A 149 27.43 -8.77 4.74
C ASP A 149 27.66 -7.53 5.63
N GLN A 150 27.43 -6.34 5.10
CA GLN A 150 27.72 -5.08 5.79
C GLN A 150 26.63 -4.70 6.80
N THR A 151 27.02 -3.87 7.78
CA THR A 151 26.11 -3.30 8.78
C THR A 151 25.27 -2.15 8.25
N SER A 152 25.63 -1.58 7.10
CA SER A 152 24.83 -0.59 6.37
C SER A 152 24.96 -0.83 4.86
N ALA A 153 23.86 -0.66 4.14
CA ALA A 153 23.79 -0.85 2.70
C ALA A 153 22.67 0.02 2.12
N ASN A 154 22.78 0.33 0.82
CA ASN A 154 21.82 1.15 0.08
C ASN A 154 21.39 0.42 -1.18
N VAL A 155 20.08 0.37 -1.42
CA VAL A 155 19.51 -0.12 -2.68
C VAL A 155 19.86 0.83 -3.82
N GLN A 156 20.44 0.29 -4.88
CA GLN A 156 20.76 1.02 -6.10
C GLN A 156 19.53 1.09 -7.00
N SER A 157 19.14 2.31 -7.38
CA SER A 157 18.07 2.54 -8.35
C SER A 157 18.43 3.66 -9.31
N ALA A 158 18.00 3.54 -10.57
CA ALA A 158 18.26 4.57 -11.57
C ALA A 158 17.44 5.83 -11.25
N GLY A 159 18.13 6.97 -11.04
CA GLY A 159 17.48 8.22 -10.66
C GLY A 159 16.54 8.81 -11.73
N ASN A 160 16.68 8.36 -12.99
CA ASN A 160 15.84 8.70 -14.14
C ASN A 160 14.77 7.64 -14.46
N PHE A 161 14.61 6.60 -13.63
CA PHE A 161 13.66 5.52 -13.89
C PHE A 161 12.21 6.03 -13.97
N GLY A 162 11.81 7.01 -13.14
CA GLY A 162 10.50 7.64 -13.27
C GLY A 162 10.28 8.33 -14.64
N ALA A 163 11.33 8.92 -15.22
CA ALA A 163 11.25 9.48 -16.57
C ALA A 163 11.18 8.40 -17.63
N LEU A 164 11.98 7.33 -17.49
CA LEU A 164 11.88 6.16 -18.36
C LEU A 164 10.46 5.60 -18.36
N MET A 165 9.87 5.42 -17.18
CA MET A 165 8.52 4.91 -16.98
C MET A 165 7.46 5.78 -17.69
N GLN A 166 7.56 7.10 -17.57
CA GLN A 166 6.67 8.02 -18.28
C GLN A 166 6.76 7.83 -19.81
N TYR A 167 7.96 7.71 -20.37
CA TYR A 167 8.13 7.58 -21.82
C TYR A 167 7.85 6.18 -22.38
N SER A 168 8.08 5.13 -21.60
CA SER A 168 8.01 3.75 -22.09
C SER A 168 6.68 3.06 -21.79
N GLN A 169 6.14 3.21 -20.58
CA GLN A 169 4.97 2.44 -20.11
C GLN A 169 3.74 3.31 -19.81
N LEU A 170 3.94 4.54 -19.35
CA LEU A 170 2.84 5.47 -19.01
C LEU A 170 2.60 6.51 -20.12
N ASN A 171 2.81 6.12 -21.38
CA ASN A 171 2.72 6.99 -22.55
C ASN A 171 1.40 6.87 -23.33
N THR A 172 0.42 6.13 -22.78
CA THR A 172 -0.89 5.96 -23.42
C THR A 172 -1.77 7.17 -23.19
N ILE A 173 -2.63 7.49 -24.15
CA ILE A 173 -3.56 8.62 -24.07
C ILE A 173 -4.48 8.47 -22.86
N GLU A 174 -4.92 7.25 -22.56
CA GLU A 174 -5.78 6.94 -21.41
C GLU A 174 -5.07 7.23 -20.08
N ALA A 175 -3.79 6.85 -19.97
CA ALA A 175 -2.98 7.14 -18.79
C ALA A 175 -2.74 8.65 -18.64
N THR A 176 -2.42 9.36 -19.72
CA THR A 176 -2.27 10.82 -19.72
C THR A 176 -3.56 11.53 -19.30
N ILE A 177 -4.72 11.12 -19.82
CA ILE A 177 -6.02 11.68 -19.44
C ILE A 177 -6.30 11.44 -17.96
N SER A 178 -6.05 10.22 -17.46
CA SER A 178 -6.25 9.89 -16.04
C SER A 178 -5.32 10.73 -15.16
N GLY A 179 -4.04 10.82 -15.54
CA GLY A 179 -3.04 11.64 -14.86
C GLY A 179 -3.44 13.11 -14.81
N LEU A 180 -3.86 13.69 -15.94
CA LEU A 180 -4.25 15.09 -16.00
C LEU A 180 -5.48 15.39 -15.13
N ARG A 181 -6.47 14.49 -15.09
CA ARG A 181 -7.66 14.65 -14.23
C ARG A 181 -7.34 14.57 -12.74
N SER A 182 -6.30 13.82 -12.38
CA SER A 182 -5.81 13.73 -11.01
C SER A 182 -4.79 14.82 -10.65
N THR A 183 -4.34 15.60 -11.64
CA THR A 183 -3.34 16.64 -11.44
C THR A 183 -3.96 17.83 -10.71
N ASP A 184 -3.21 18.39 -9.76
CA ASP A 184 -3.58 19.67 -9.15
C ASP A 184 -3.72 20.73 -10.23
N ALA A 185 -4.92 21.31 -10.32
CA ALA A 185 -5.26 22.30 -11.32
C ALA A 185 -4.35 23.55 -11.26
N ALA A 186 -3.79 23.88 -10.08
CA ALA A 186 -2.82 24.96 -9.93
C ALA A 186 -1.46 24.66 -10.61
N ALA A 187 -1.13 23.39 -10.83
CA ALA A 187 0.10 22.95 -11.49
C ALA A 187 -0.01 22.91 -13.03
N VAL A 188 -1.22 23.06 -13.58
CA VAL A 188 -1.50 22.98 -15.03
C VAL A 188 -0.70 23.99 -15.86
N PRO A 189 -0.50 25.26 -15.45
CA PRO A 189 0.35 26.18 -16.20
C PRO A 189 1.80 25.70 -16.40
N TRP A 190 2.25 24.77 -15.55
CA TRP A 190 3.57 24.16 -15.65
C TRP A 190 3.61 22.93 -16.57
N ILE A 191 2.53 22.57 -17.25
CA ILE A 191 2.57 21.56 -18.32
C ILE A 191 3.38 22.13 -19.48
N PHE A 192 4.42 21.40 -19.89
CA PHE A 192 5.39 21.91 -20.84
C PHE A 192 4.96 21.67 -22.28
N THR A 193 3.93 22.39 -22.70
CA THR A 193 3.46 22.39 -24.09
C THR A 193 3.44 23.81 -24.63
N GLN A 194 3.84 23.94 -25.90
CA GLN A 194 3.73 25.20 -26.62
C GLN A 194 2.38 25.22 -27.35
N TYR A 195 1.37 25.81 -26.73
CA TYR A 195 0.05 25.91 -27.32
C TYR A 195 0.08 26.63 -28.68
N CYS A 196 -0.55 26.03 -29.67
CA CYS A 196 -0.74 26.62 -30.99
C CYS A 196 -2.12 27.26 -31.11
N PHE A 197 -3.12 26.61 -30.50
CA PHE A 197 -4.52 27.00 -30.58
C PHE A 197 -5.15 26.93 -29.19
N LEU A 198 -6.07 27.83 -28.93
CA LEU A 198 -6.88 27.77 -27.73
C LEU A 198 -7.92 26.65 -27.85
N ASP A 199 -8.59 26.56 -29.01
CA ASP A 199 -9.71 25.68 -29.26
C ASP A 199 -9.45 24.68 -30.41
N PHE A 200 -10.16 23.55 -30.40
CA PHE A 200 -10.09 22.54 -31.46
C PHE A 200 -10.57 23.06 -32.82
N GLY A 201 -11.45 24.06 -32.82
CA GLY A 201 -11.93 24.74 -34.01
C GLY A 201 -10.88 25.68 -34.64
N GLN A 202 -9.73 25.88 -33.97
CA GLN A 202 -8.67 26.79 -34.40
C GLN A 202 -9.17 28.23 -34.63
N GLN A 203 -10.20 28.65 -33.90
CA GLN A 203 -10.73 30.02 -33.98
C GLN A 203 -9.78 31.02 -33.34
N TRP A 204 -9.10 30.63 -32.26
CA TRP A 204 -8.14 31.47 -31.55
C TRP A 204 -6.74 30.85 -31.59
N GLU A 205 -5.80 31.61 -32.14
CA GLU A 205 -4.42 31.19 -32.32
C GLU A 205 -3.56 31.70 -31.15
N LEU A 206 -2.75 30.82 -30.57
CA LEU A 206 -1.87 31.10 -29.41
C LEU A 206 -0.38 31.00 -29.78
N ALA A 207 -0.05 30.58 -30.99
CA ALA A 207 1.34 30.42 -31.42
C ALA A 207 2.13 31.75 -31.34
N ASN A 208 3.27 31.70 -30.65
CA ASN A 208 4.14 32.86 -30.38
C ASN A 208 4.79 33.52 -31.62
N SER A 209 4.70 32.91 -32.81
CA SER A 209 5.24 33.49 -34.04
C SER A 209 4.45 33.01 -35.26
N ALA A 210 4.50 33.80 -36.34
CA ALA A 210 3.84 33.43 -37.60
C ALA A 210 4.41 32.13 -38.19
N THR A 211 5.73 31.93 -38.08
CA THR A 211 6.40 30.71 -38.54
C THR A 211 6.00 29.49 -37.72
N ARG A 212 5.87 29.62 -36.39
CA ARG A 212 5.33 28.56 -35.53
C ARG A 212 3.89 28.23 -35.91
N LEU A 213 3.03 29.25 -36.07
CA LEU A 213 1.64 29.05 -36.44
C LEU A 213 1.50 28.26 -37.75
N GLN A 214 2.28 28.62 -38.77
CA GLN A 214 2.30 27.89 -40.04
C GLN A 214 2.72 26.42 -39.85
N ARG A 215 3.74 26.16 -39.02
CA ARG A 215 4.14 24.79 -38.66
C ARG A 215 3.04 24.04 -37.91
N CYS A 216 2.34 24.71 -36.98
CA CYS A 216 1.23 24.10 -36.25
C CYS A 216 0.11 23.66 -37.18
N LYS A 217 -0.30 24.54 -38.12
CA LYS A 217 -1.37 24.28 -39.09
C LYS A 217 -1.02 23.18 -40.09
N SER A 218 0.25 23.09 -40.49
CA SER A 218 0.70 22.08 -41.47
C SER A 218 0.93 20.71 -40.86
N ASN A 219 1.57 20.64 -39.69
CA ASN A 219 2.19 19.39 -39.21
C ASN A 219 1.82 18.98 -37.78
N MET A 220 1.04 19.77 -37.03
CA MET A 220 0.80 19.49 -35.60
C MET A 220 -0.68 19.40 -35.21
N THR A 221 -1.61 19.48 -36.17
CA THR A 221 -3.06 19.44 -35.89
C THR A 221 -3.54 18.08 -35.36
N SER A 222 -2.78 17.00 -35.58
CA SER A 222 -3.05 15.68 -35.00
C SER A 222 -2.56 15.54 -33.55
N ASN A 223 -1.75 16.49 -33.05
CA ASN A 223 -1.23 16.46 -31.68
C ASN A 223 -2.22 17.19 -30.75
N GLY A 224 -2.93 16.46 -29.89
CA GLY A 224 -3.86 17.07 -28.93
C GLY A 224 -3.21 18.08 -27.99
N ALA A 225 -1.92 17.92 -27.67
CA ALA A 225 -1.19 18.76 -26.72
C ALA A 225 -1.04 20.22 -27.18
N VAL A 226 -1.13 20.50 -28.49
CA VAL A 226 -1.03 21.88 -28.99
C VAL A 226 -2.32 22.69 -28.82
N PHE A 227 -3.41 22.02 -28.42
CA PHE A 227 -4.71 22.64 -28.17
C PHE A 227 -4.91 22.84 -26.67
N MET A 228 -5.00 24.07 -26.19
CA MET A 228 -5.20 24.33 -24.76
C MET A 228 -6.54 23.77 -24.25
N GLU A 229 -7.57 23.79 -25.10
CA GLU A 229 -8.87 23.18 -24.83
C GLU A 229 -8.78 21.71 -24.43
N SER A 230 -7.83 20.94 -24.98
CA SER A 230 -7.64 19.53 -24.61
C SER A 230 -7.29 19.38 -23.13
N ILE A 231 -6.52 20.31 -22.58
CA ILE A 231 -6.09 20.32 -21.19
C ILE A 231 -7.21 20.86 -20.30
N LEU A 232 -7.77 22.02 -20.64
CA LEU A 232 -8.80 22.68 -19.83
C LEU A 232 -10.06 21.81 -19.65
N ARG A 233 -10.39 20.98 -20.63
CA ARG A 233 -11.49 20.00 -20.58
C ARG A 233 -11.27 18.80 -19.66
N ASN A 234 -10.02 18.54 -19.27
CA ASN A 234 -9.61 17.36 -18.51
C ASN A 234 -9.07 17.70 -17.11
N ILE A 235 -9.25 18.94 -16.65
CA ILE A 235 -8.85 19.39 -15.32
C ILE A 235 -10.08 19.90 -14.57
N ASN A 236 -9.93 20.09 -13.26
CA ASN A 236 -10.92 20.86 -12.50
C ASN A 236 -10.77 22.35 -12.86
N PHE A 237 -11.59 22.81 -13.82
CA PHE A 237 -11.53 24.18 -14.33
C PHE A 237 -11.76 25.23 -13.22
N HIS A 238 -12.62 24.95 -12.24
CA HIS A 238 -12.86 25.87 -11.13
C HIS A 238 -11.59 26.09 -10.31
N HIS A 239 -10.94 25.01 -9.86
CA HIS A 239 -9.69 25.11 -9.09
C HIS A 239 -8.55 25.74 -9.92
N PHE A 240 -8.50 25.45 -11.22
CA PHE A 240 -7.56 26.12 -12.14
C PHE A 240 -7.79 27.64 -12.13
N TYR A 241 -9.04 28.05 -12.30
CA TYR A 241 -9.40 29.47 -12.35
C TYR A 241 -9.24 30.16 -10.99
N GLU A 242 -9.45 29.48 -9.88
CA GLU A 242 -9.11 30.01 -8.55
C GLU A 242 -7.60 30.28 -8.41
N ALA A 243 -6.76 29.38 -8.93
CA ALA A 243 -5.31 29.49 -8.81
C ALA A 243 -4.70 30.55 -9.74
N VAL A 244 -5.16 30.63 -11.00
CA VAL A 244 -4.54 31.48 -12.03
C VAL A 244 -5.51 32.38 -12.80
N GLY A 245 -6.77 32.49 -12.36
CA GLY A 245 -7.82 33.21 -13.08
C GLY A 245 -7.47 34.66 -13.41
N ARG A 246 -6.75 35.37 -12.54
CA ARG A 246 -6.32 36.76 -12.81
C ARG A 246 -5.40 36.87 -14.02
N SER A 247 -4.37 36.03 -14.10
CA SER A 247 -3.44 36.03 -15.24
C SER A 247 -4.07 35.40 -16.47
N PHE A 248 -4.90 34.37 -16.29
CA PHE A 248 -5.67 33.75 -17.36
C PHE A 248 -6.68 34.72 -18.00
N ASP A 249 -7.27 35.62 -17.20
CA ASP A 249 -8.18 36.65 -17.70
C ASP A 249 -7.48 37.65 -18.61
N VAL A 250 -6.30 38.12 -18.19
CA VAL A 250 -5.47 38.99 -19.02
C VAL A 250 -5.04 38.27 -20.30
N ALA A 251 -4.57 37.03 -20.17
CA ALA A 251 -4.06 36.25 -21.28
C ALA A 251 -5.13 35.94 -22.33
N ILE A 252 -6.32 35.50 -21.90
CA ILE A 252 -7.28 34.79 -22.76
C ILE A 252 -8.70 35.31 -22.52
N THR A 253 -9.22 35.26 -21.29
CA THR A 253 -10.67 35.44 -21.04
C THR A 253 -11.19 36.80 -21.49
N ASN A 254 -10.41 37.88 -21.30
CA ASN A 254 -10.84 39.23 -21.65
C ASN A 254 -11.05 39.39 -23.17
N GLU A 255 -10.21 38.76 -23.98
CA GLU A 255 -10.36 38.75 -25.43
C GLU A 255 -11.58 37.92 -25.85
N LEU A 256 -11.77 36.74 -25.25
CA LEU A 256 -12.94 35.90 -25.52
C LEU A 256 -14.27 36.57 -25.18
N ARG A 257 -14.32 37.37 -24.10
CA ARG A 257 -15.51 38.12 -23.68
C ARG A 257 -15.98 39.15 -24.71
N GLN A 258 -15.13 39.54 -25.67
CA GLN A 258 -15.49 40.47 -26.74
C GLN A 258 -16.38 39.84 -27.83
N SER A 259 -16.52 38.51 -27.85
CA SER A 259 -17.31 37.80 -28.87
C SER A 259 -18.33 36.84 -28.24
N SER A 260 -19.47 36.67 -28.90
CA SER A 260 -20.48 35.68 -28.49
C SER A 260 -19.97 34.24 -28.58
N ALA A 261 -19.10 33.97 -29.56
CA ALA A 261 -18.42 32.68 -29.71
C ALA A 261 -17.49 32.39 -28.52
N GLY A 262 -16.71 33.38 -28.08
CA GLY A 262 -15.80 33.24 -26.94
C GLY A 262 -16.55 33.04 -25.61
N LEU A 263 -17.62 33.79 -25.37
CA LEU A 263 -18.50 33.56 -24.20
C LEU A 263 -19.09 32.14 -24.18
N LYS A 264 -19.53 31.64 -25.34
CA LYS A 264 -20.05 30.26 -25.47
C LYS A 264 -18.96 29.22 -25.22
N TRP A 265 -17.75 29.44 -25.74
CA TRP A 265 -16.61 28.54 -25.50
C TRP A 265 -16.20 28.52 -24.03
N LEU A 266 -16.17 29.68 -23.35
CA LEU A 266 -15.91 29.77 -21.91
C LEU A 266 -16.95 28.99 -21.09
N GLY A 267 -18.24 29.12 -21.43
CA GLY A 267 -19.30 28.33 -20.80
C GLY A 267 -19.21 26.83 -21.08
N MET A 268 -18.63 26.44 -22.22
CA MET A 268 -18.42 25.04 -22.57
C MET A 268 -17.22 24.43 -21.85
N VAL A 269 -16.07 25.12 -21.84
CA VAL A 269 -14.83 24.59 -21.25
C VAL A 269 -14.87 24.53 -19.72
N SER A 270 -15.65 25.41 -19.10
CA SER A 270 -15.92 25.39 -17.66
C SER A 270 -16.81 24.22 -17.23
N ASN A 271 -17.41 23.49 -18.19
CA ASN A 271 -18.24 22.32 -17.94
C ASN A 271 -17.51 21.06 -18.47
N PRO A 272 -17.23 20.04 -17.64
CA PRO A 272 -16.30 18.98 -18.01
C PRO A 272 -16.83 18.13 -19.18
N MET A 273 -16.15 18.20 -20.32
CA MET A 273 -16.43 17.36 -21.47
C MET A 273 -15.11 16.84 -22.05
N LYS A 274 -14.97 15.50 -22.05
CA LYS A 274 -13.69 14.77 -22.14
C LYS A 274 -13.03 14.88 -23.53
N ALA A 275 -11.72 15.08 -23.58
CA ALA A 275 -10.93 15.09 -24.82
C ALA A 275 -9.62 14.28 -24.71
N PRO A 276 -9.06 13.76 -25.81
CA PRO A 276 -7.76 13.08 -25.81
C PRO A 276 -6.59 14.07 -25.79
N LEU A 277 -5.45 13.62 -25.26
CA LEU A 277 -4.22 14.39 -25.03
C LEU A 277 -3.00 13.58 -25.45
N ALA A 278 -1.92 14.26 -25.81
CA ALA A 278 -0.62 13.67 -26.10
C ALA A 278 0.46 14.30 -25.18
N ASP A 279 1.59 13.60 -25.04
CA ASP A 279 2.67 13.98 -24.13
C ASP A 279 3.78 14.76 -24.84
N GLU A 280 4.39 15.72 -24.11
CA GLU A 280 5.53 16.53 -24.56
C GLU A 280 6.71 16.38 -23.56
N TRP A 281 7.95 16.50 -24.06
CA TRP A 281 9.15 16.27 -23.25
C TRP A 281 9.66 17.52 -22.51
N GLN A 282 10.11 17.36 -21.25
CA GLN A 282 10.66 18.44 -20.41
C GLN A 282 11.80 17.97 -19.49
N ASN A 283 12.63 18.92 -18.99
CA ASN A 283 13.70 18.60 -18.01
C ASN A 283 13.73 19.47 -16.73
N PHE A 284 12.76 20.36 -16.54
CA PHE A 284 12.66 21.21 -15.35
C PHE A 284 11.84 20.58 -14.21
N LYS A 285 11.28 19.38 -14.41
CA LYS A 285 10.63 18.57 -13.38
C LYS A 285 11.33 17.22 -13.28
N ARG A 286 11.64 16.80 -12.06
CA ARG A 286 11.95 15.40 -11.75
C ARG A 286 10.64 14.66 -11.57
N ILE A 287 10.47 13.59 -12.34
CA ILE A 287 9.33 12.69 -12.21
C ILE A 287 9.58 11.83 -10.98
N GLY A 288 8.64 11.87 -10.04
CA GLY A 288 8.64 11.03 -8.86
C GLY A 288 8.19 9.62 -9.21
N LEU A 289 8.63 8.65 -8.42
CA LEU A 289 8.21 7.26 -8.54
C LEU A 289 8.29 6.60 -7.16
N VAL A 290 7.26 5.83 -6.83
CA VAL A 290 7.29 4.90 -5.71
C VAL A 290 7.21 3.50 -6.30
N ASN A 291 8.22 2.70 -6.02
CA ASN A 291 8.32 1.34 -6.52
C ASN A 291 8.58 0.40 -5.34
N THR A 292 7.81 -0.67 -5.26
CA THR A 292 7.82 -1.60 -4.13
C THR A 292 7.69 -3.03 -4.64
N TYR A 293 8.28 -3.98 -3.93
CA TYR A 293 7.99 -5.40 -4.08
C TYR A 293 7.38 -5.95 -2.79
N THR A 294 6.66 -7.06 -2.90
CA THR A 294 5.97 -7.66 -1.76
C THR A 294 6.49 -9.06 -1.51
N VAL A 295 6.80 -9.37 -0.25
CA VAL A 295 7.08 -10.74 0.20
C VAL A 295 5.80 -11.28 0.84
N THR A 296 5.34 -12.44 0.37
CA THR A 296 4.19 -13.13 0.95
C THR A 296 4.67 -14.30 1.80
N ASN A 297 4.27 -14.34 3.07
CA ASN A 297 4.66 -15.42 3.98
C ASN A 297 3.77 -16.67 3.82
N MET A 298 4.07 -17.73 4.59
CA MET A 298 3.33 -19.00 4.54
C MET A 298 1.84 -18.90 4.90
N TYR A 299 1.45 -17.85 5.62
CA TYR A 299 0.06 -17.61 6.03
C TYR A 299 -0.70 -16.71 5.06
N GLY A 300 -0.05 -16.29 3.96
CA GLY A 300 -0.62 -15.35 2.99
C GLY A 300 -0.53 -13.88 3.40
N SER A 301 0.22 -13.55 4.46
CA SER A 301 0.44 -12.15 4.84
C SER A 301 1.48 -11.50 3.93
N GLU A 302 1.16 -10.31 3.44
CA GLU A 302 1.96 -9.53 2.51
C GLU A 302 2.78 -8.45 3.23
N TYR A 303 4.07 -8.37 2.94
CA TYR A 303 5.01 -7.39 3.49
C TYR A 303 5.66 -6.58 2.35
N PRO A 304 5.29 -5.30 2.18
CA PRO A 304 5.84 -4.46 1.12
C PRO A 304 7.22 -3.89 1.51
N PHE A 305 8.14 -3.92 0.56
CA PHE A 305 9.48 -3.35 0.66
C PHE A 305 9.73 -2.37 -0.48
N THR A 306 10.39 -1.25 -0.17
CA THR A 306 10.65 -0.19 -1.13
C THR A 306 11.88 -0.50 -1.98
N LEU A 307 11.71 -0.50 -3.30
CA LEU A 307 12.79 -0.56 -4.29
C LEU A 307 13.33 0.82 -4.62
N GLN A 308 12.43 1.78 -4.76
CA GLN A 308 12.75 3.16 -5.07
C GLN A 308 11.67 4.08 -4.51
N TYR A 309 12.11 5.17 -3.91
CA TYR A 309 11.23 6.27 -3.51
C TYR A 309 11.80 7.58 -4.04
N GLY A 310 11.00 8.28 -4.83
CA GLY A 310 11.35 9.59 -5.38
C GLY A 310 10.14 10.50 -5.41
N ASN A 311 10.23 11.66 -4.75
CA ASN A 311 9.21 12.70 -4.86
C ASN A 311 9.37 13.46 -6.19
N SER A 312 8.23 13.85 -6.78
CA SER A 312 8.24 14.82 -7.88
C SER A 312 8.72 16.18 -7.39
N SER A 313 9.61 16.83 -8.14
CA SER A 313 10.14 18.15 -7.74
C SER A 313 10.50 19.01 -8.93
N PHE A 314 10.35 20.33 -8.79
CA PHE A 314 10.87 21.29 -9.76
C PHE A 314 12.38 21.42 -9.62
N ARG A 315 13.06 21.49 -10.76
CA ARG A 315 14.51 21.62 -10.92
C ARG A 315 14.87 22.82 -11.79
N GLN A 316 14.21 23.95 -11.56
CA GLN A 316 14.36 25.16 -12.37
C GLN A 316 15.80 25.70 -12.46
N ALA A 317 16.64 25.47 -11.46
CA ALA A 317 18.06 25.89 -11.51
C ALA A 317 18.91 25.01 -12.46
N LYS A 318 18.44 23.82 -12.83
CA LYS A 318 19.18 22.83 -13.64
C LYS A 318 18.55 22.58 -15.02
N GLN A 319 17.48 23.29 -15.35
CA GLN A 319 16.77 23.08 -16.61
C GLN A 319 17.54 23.72 -17.77
N SER A 320 17.41 23.10 -18.95
CA SER A 320 17.86 23.67 -20.21
C SER A 320 16.73 23.86 -21.21
N THR A 321 15.55 23.28 -20.97
CA THR A 321 14.39 23.38 -21.88
C THR A 321 13.82 24.78 -21.99
N HIS A 322 13.96 25.64 -20.97
CA HIS A 322 13.52 27.03 -21.03
C HIS A 322 14.28 27.86 -22.09
N LYS A 323 15.46 27.40 -22.54
CA LYS A 323 16.14 28.02 -23.69
C LYS A 323 15.37 27.85 -25.00
N MET A 324 14.59 26.77 -25.13
CA MET A 324 13.75 26.54 -26.30
C MET A 324 12.36 27.15 -26.12
N TYR A 325 11.79 26.96 -24.94
CA TYR A 325 10.48 27.49 -24.56
C TYR A 325 10.38 27.58 -23.05
N TRP A 326 10.06 28.76 -22.52
CA TRP A 326 10.00 28.97 -21.08
C TRP A 326 8.70 28.49 -20.40
N GLY A 327 7.65 28.08 -21.13
CA GLY A 327 6.44 27.53 -20.50
C GLY A 327 5.33 28.55 -20.25
N PHE A 328 4.08 28.07 -20.27
CA PHE A 328 2.87 28.89 -20.12
C PHE A 328 2.77 29.57 -18.75
N ALA A 329 3.26 28.94 -17.68
CA ALA A 329 3.36 29.57 -16.36
C ALA A 329 4.16 30.88 -16.39
N ASN A 330 5.25 30.93 -17.16
CA ASN A 330 6.08 32.13 -17.29
C ASN A 330 5.40 33.18 -18.17
N ASP A 331 4.68 32.78 -19.23
CA ASP A 331 3.83 33.68 -20.01
C ASP A 331 2.81 34.39 -19.08
N LEU A 332 2.07 33.63 -18.27
CA LEU A 332 1.09 34.16 -17.32
C LEU A 332 1.70 35.12 -16.28
N ALA A 333 2.90 34.78 -15.77
CA ALA A 333 3.60 35.64 -14.83
C ALA A 333 4.02 36.97 -15.49
N ALA A 334 4.59 36.91 -16.70
CA ALA A 334 5.03 38.09 -17.43
C ALA A 334 3.87 39.04 -17.76
N LEU A 335 2.68 38.52 -18.08
CA LEU A 335 1.50 39.37 -18.37
C LEU A 335 0.99 40.17 -17.16
N THR A 336 1.32 39.74 -15.94
CA THR A 336 0.84 40.40 -14.70
C THR A 336 1.94 41.15 -13.96
N GLN A 337 3.21 40.89 -14.28
CA GLN A 337 4.35 41.57 -13.69
C GLN A 337 4.61 42.92 -14.38
N ASN A 338 4.63 44.00 -13.59
CA ASN A 338 4.98 45.32 -14.08
C ASN A 338 6.45 45.34 -14.58
N GLY A 339 6.65 45.87 -15.79
CA GLY A 339 8.00 46.01 -16.37
C GLY A 339 8.46 44.82 -17.22
N SER A 340 7.60 43.83 -17.48
CA SER A 340 7.90 42.71 -18.39
C SER A 340 7.89 43.08 -19.88
N GLY A 341 7.37 44.26 -20.23
CA GLY A 341 7.18 44.70 -21.61
C GLY A 341 5.95 44.11 -22.31
N ILE A 342 5.26 43.15 -21.69
CA ILE A 342 4.02 42.55 -22.21
C ILE A 342 2.86 42.59 -21.20
N THR A 343 3.01 43.36 -20.12
CA THR A 343 2.00 43.47 -19.06
C THR A 343 0.64 43.88 -19.64
N GLY A 344 -0.42 43.14 -19.31
CA GLY A 344 -1.79 43.46 -19.73
C GLY A 344 -2.17 43.05 -21.15
N LEU A 345 -1.25 42.45 -21.93
CA LEU A 345 -1.53 42.02 -23.30
C LEU A 345 -2.20 40.63 -23.34
N SER A 346 -2.94 40.35 -24.42
CA SER A 346 -3.51 39.03 -24.66
C SER A 346 -2.51 38.10 -25.35
N LEU A 347 -2.59 36.80 -25.07
CA LEU A 347 -1.87 35.76 -25.81
C LEU A 347 -2.58 35.34 -27.10
N ILE A 348 -3.87 35.69 -27.25
CA ILE A 348 -4.63 35.39 -28.45
C ILE A 348 -4.13 36.32 -29.57
N ARG A 349 -3.82 35.73 -30.72
CA ARG A 349 -3.41 36.49 -31.89
C ARG A 349 -4.57 37.27 -32.48
N ILE A 350 -4.55 38.58 -32.27
CA ILE A 350 -5.46 39.52 -32.92
C ILE A 350 -4.83 39.93 -34.26
N ARG A 351 -5.62 39.98 -35.35
CA ARG A 351 -5.13 40.20 -36.73
C ARG A 351 -4.32 41.49 -36.94
N ASN A 352 -4.33 42.44 -36.00
CA ASN A 352 -3.72 43.76 -36.16
C ASN A 352 -2.54 44.06 -35.21
N ASP A 353 -2.18 43.16 -34.28
CA ASP A 353 -1.17 43.47 -33.27
C ASP A 353 0.19 42.86 -33.63
N ALA A 354 0.98 43.61 -34.39
CA ALA A 354 2.37 43.28 -34.68
C ALA A 354 3.31 43.53 -33.47
N GLU A 355 2.88 44.29 -32.46
CA GLU A 355 3.72 44.72 -31.33
C GLU A 355 3.96 43.63 -30.26
N TYR A 356 2.98 42.77 -29.96
CA TYR A 356 3.15 41.67 -29.00
C TYR A 356 4.23 40.66 -29.43
N TYR A 357 4.39 40.48 -30.75
CA TYR A 357 5.24 39.41 -31.31
C TYR A 357 6.70 39.83 -31.54
N ALA A 358 7.00 41.12 -31.63
CA ALA A 358 8.38 41.61 -31.79
C ALA A 358 9.19 41.56 -30.49
N SER A 359 8.54 41.69 -29.33
CA SER A 359 9.22 41.62 -28.01
C SER A 359 9.59 40.18 -27.62
N HIS A 360 8.75 39.20 -27.94
CA HIS A 360 9.02 37.78 -27.65
C HIS A 360 10.19 37.19 -28.46
N SER A 361 10.44 37.66 -29.68
CA SER A 361 11.62 37.25 -30.46
C SER A 361 12.92 37.90 -30.00
N SER A 362 12.83 38.98 -29.22
CA SER A 362 13.97 39.78 -28.76
C SER A 362 14.48 39.37 -27.38
N CYS A 363 13.70 38.59 -26.63
CA CYS A 363 14.03 38.09 -25.29
C CYS A 363 14.39 36.59 -25.24
N GLN A 364 14.49 35.92 -26.40
CA GLN A 364 14.98 34.53 -26.51
C GLN A 364 16.51 34.47 -26.60
#